data_AF-A0A800DQG4-F1
#
_entry.id   AF-A0A800DQG4-F1
#
_cell.length_a   1.000
_cell.length_b   1.000
_cell.length_c   1.000
_cell.angle_alpha   90.00
_cell.angle_beta   90.00
_cell.angle_gamma   90.00
#
_symmetry.space_group_name_H-M   'P 1'
#
loop_
_entity.id
_entity.type
_entity.pdbx_description
1 polymer ?
#
loop_
_entity_poly.entity_id
_entity_poly.type
_entity_poly.pdbx_seq_one_letter_code
_entity_poly.pdbx_strand_id
1 'polypeptide(L)'
;MDAAVDGDTVVSGFTIQNGYVDDGGGILCSNSSPTITNSIITNNFAAWAGGGINCSWDSSATITNNTIINNRSNGHGGGGIFLEKSSPIIDNNNITNNIEYNFVEKYSR
;
A
#
# COMPACT_ATOMS: atom_id res chain seq x y z
N MET A 1 15.05 -21.14 14.61
CA MET A 1 16.17 -20.57 13.84
C MET A 1 15.81 -19.12 13.61
N ASP A 2 16.41 -18.26 14.42
CA ASP A 2 16.26 -16.82 14.41
C ASP A 2 17.28 -16.28 13.40
N ALA A 3 16.82 -15.99 12.17
CA ALA A 3 17.66 -15.46 11.11
C ALA A 3 16.79 -14.81 10.02
N ALA A 4 16.34 -13.58 10.29
CA ALA A 4 16.10 -12.60 9.25
C ALA A 4 16.45 -11.22 9.82
N VAL A 5 17.73 -10.85 9.71
CA VAL A 5 18.07 -9.42 9.67
C VAL A 5 17.69 -8.98 8.25
N ASP A 6 16.47 -8.50 8.06
CA ASP A 6 16.05 -7.96 6.77
C ASP A 6 15.08 -6.78 6.96
N GLY A 7 15.59 -5.55 6.81
CA GLY A 7 14.74 -4.36 6.71
C GLY A 7 15.20 -3.07 7.39
N ASP A 8 16.45 -2.60 7.23
CA ASP A 8 16.82 -1.19 7.54
C ASP A 8 16.18 -0.18 6.57
N THR A 9 15.41 -0.65 5.58
CA THR A 9 14.75 0.21 4.61
C THR A 9 13.68 1.04 5.30
N VAL A 10 14.02 2.30 5.55
CA VAL A 10 13.12 3.31 6.09
C VAL A 10 12.72 4.27 4.98
N VAL A 11 11.42 4.33 4.70
CA VAL A 11 10.81 5.38 3.89
C VAL A 11 10.21 6.40 4.84
N SER A 12 10.83 7.58 4.96
CA SER A 12 10.32 8.61 5.86
C SER A 12 10.45 10.04 5.36
N GLY A 13 9.41 10.85 5.60
CA GLY A 13 9.38 12.27 5.26
C GLY A 13 9.14 12.55 3.78
N PHE A 14 8.69 11.56 3.00
CA PHE A 14 8.51 11.69 1.56
C PHE A 14 7.04 11.87 1.17
N THR A 15 6.85 12.50 0.00
CA THR A 15 5.58 12.42 -0.74
C THR A 15 5.76 11.47 -1.91
N ILE A 16 4.99 10.39 -1.92
CA ILE A 16 4.98 9.36 -2.96
C ILE A 16 3.64 9.46 -3.69
N GLN A 17 3.69 9.86 -4.96
CA GLN A 17 2.48 10.20 -5.71
C GLN A 17 2.57 9.95 -7.20
N ASN A 18 1.39 9.84 -7.82
CA ASN A 18 1.20 9.68 -9.27
C ASN A 18 1.86 8.44 -9.86
N GLY A 19 2.13 7.42 -9.04
CA GLY A 19 2.52 6.11 -9.55
C GLY A 19 1.33 5.44 -10.24
N TYR A 20 1.63 4.75 -11.34
CA TYR A 20 0.64 4.05 -12.17
C TYR A 20 1.27 2.74 -12.62
N VAL A 21 0.98 1.67 -11.89
CA VAL A 21 1.57 0.34 -12.11
C VAL A 21 0.50 -0.74 -11.90
N ASP A 22 0.88 -2.01 -12.07
CA ASP A 22 -0.05 -3.12 -11.88
C ASP A 22 -0.36 -3.35 -10.39
N ASP A 23 0.67 -3.40 -9.52
CA ASP A 23 0.52 -3.60 -8.08
C ASP A 23 1.34 -2.60 -7.27
N GLY A 24 0.79 -2.13 -6.14
CA GLY A 24 1.50 -1.23 -5.24
C GLY A 24 1.75 0.14 -5.87
N GLY A 25 0.66 0.83 -6.22
CA GLY A 25 0.69 2.06 -7.02
C GLY A 25 1.71 3.09 -6.53
N GLY A 26 1.88 3.23 -5.22
CA GLY A 26 2.95 4.02 -4.61
C GLY A 26 4.11 3.16 -4.08
N ILE A 27 3.81 2.14 -3.27
CA ILE A 27 4.79 1.26 -2.64
C ILE A 27 4.35 -0.20 -2.75
N LEU A 28 5.28 -1.06 -3.17
CA LEU A 28 5.12 -2.51 -3.14
C LEU A 28 6.12 -3.13 -2.15
N CYS A 29 5.60 -3.78 -1.11
CA CYS A 29 6.33 -4.62 -0.17
C CYS A 29 6.07 -6.08 -0.51
N SER A 30 6.98 -6.72 -1.24
CA SER A 30 6.89 -8.13 -1.63
C SER A 30 7.99 -8.92 -0.96
N ASN A 31 7.64 -9.85 -0.06
CA ASN A 31 8.61 -10.60 0.75
C ASN A 31 9.65 -9.69 1.41
N SER A 32 9.16 -8.57 1.97
CA SER A 32 9.98 -7.52 2.58
C SER A 32 9.26 -6.87 3.77
N SER A 33 10.04 -6.33 4.70
CA SER A 33 9.52 -5.76 5.96
C SER A 33 10.01 -4.33 6.22
N PRO A 34 9.79 -3.37 5.29
CA PRO A 34 10.27 -1.99 5.46
C PRO A 34 9.48 -1.23 6.55
N THR A 35 10.09 -0.16 7.06
CA THR A 35 9.38 0.85 7.86
C THR A 35 8.97 2.02 6.97
N ILE A 36 7.68 2.31 6.90
CA ILE A 36 7.09 3.42 6.17
C ILE A 36 6.48 4.37 7.20
N THR A 37 7.05 5.56 7.37
CA THR A 37 6.57 6.48 8.41
C THR A 37 6.67 7.95 8.06
N ASN A 38 5.80 8.78 8.63
CA ASN A 38 5.79 10.24 8.42
C ASN A 38 5.78 10.64 6.94
N SER A 39 5.12 9.87 6.09
CA SER A 39 5.09 10.08 4.64
C SER A 39 3.67 10.33 4.14
N ILE A 40 3.56 10.95 2.97
CA ILE A 40 2.30 11.17 2.26
C ILE A 40 2.29 10.25 1.03
N ILE A 41 1.39 9.27 1.01
CA ILE A 41 1.16 8.40 -0.14
C ILE A 41 -0.16 8.82 -0.78
N THR A 42 -0.11 9.45 -1.97
CA THR A 42 -1.32 10.05 -2.56
C THR A 42 -1.42 9.97 -4.06
N ASN A 43 -2.65 9.92 -4.58
CA ASN A 43 -2.93 9.92 -6.03
C ASN A 43 -2.20 8.83 -6.82
N ASN A 44 -1.90 7.70 -6.17
CA ASN A 44 -1.33 6.54 -6.83
C ASN A 44 -2.44 5.61 -7.34
N PHE A 45 -2.12 4.85 -8.38
CA PHE A 45 -3.03 3.93 -9.03
C PHE A 45 -2.38 2.56 -9.23
N ALA A 46 -3.08 1.50 -8.84
CA ALA A 46 -2.73 0.11 -9.13
C ALA A 46 -3.80 -0.54 -10.02
N ALA A 47 -3.43 -1.16 -11.13
CA ALA A 47 -4.38 -1.86 -11.98
C ALA A 47 -5.00 -3.08 -11.29
N TRP A 48 -4.28 -3.71 -10.36
CA TRP A 48 -4.69 -4.90 -9.63
C TRP A 48 -4.98 -4.56 -8.16
N ALA A 49 -3.96 -4.36 -7.32
CA ALA A 49 -4.17 -4.18 -5.89
C ALA A 49 -3.18 -3.21 -5.22
N GLY A 50 -3.63 -2.61 -4.11
CA GLY A 50 -2.80 -1.72 -3.30
C GLY A 50 -2.50 -0.41 -4.02
N GLY A 51 -3.54 0.41 -4.23
CA GLY A 51 -3.40 1.67 -4.96
C GLY A 51 -2.34 2.58 -4.34
N GLY A 52 -2.29 2.65 -3.00
CA GLY A 52 -1.21 3.34 -2.28
C GLY A 52 -0.07 2.38 -1.94
N ILE A 53 -0.34 1.41 -1.07
CA ILE A 53 0.63 0.44 -0.57
C ILE A 53 0.11 -0.97 -0.79
N ASN A 54 0.95 -1.87 -1.30
CA ASN A 54 0.68 -3.30 -1.36
C ASN A 54 1.70 -4.04 -0.48
N CYS A 55 1.24 -4.87 0.46
CA CYS A 55 2.08 -5.79 1.25
C CYS A 55 1.69 -7.24 0.94
N SER A 56 2.54 -7.94 0.19
CA SER A 56 2.36 -9.34 -0.22
C SER A 56 3.50 -10.26 0.22
N TRP A 57 3.23 -11.56 0.20
CA TRP A 57 4.22 -12.66 0.29
C TRP A 57 5.07 -12.65 1.56
N ASP A 58 4.51 -12.98 2.71
CA ASP A 58 5.18 -13.03 4.02
C ASP A 58 5.85 -11.70 4.44
N SER A 59 5.37 -10.57 3.90
CA SER A 59 5.81 -9.25 4.30
C SER A 59 5.30 -8.86 5.70
N SER A 60 6.14 -8.15 6.44
CA SER A 60 5.83 -7.67 7.80
C SER A 60 6.21 -6.19 7.97
N ALA A 61 5.76 -5.35 7.02
CA ALA A 61 6.06 -3.92 7.02
C ALA A 61 5.51 -3.20 8.27
N THR A 62 6.21 -2.18 8.74
CA THR A 62 5.70 -1.25 9.76
C THR A 62 5.24 0.03 9.08
N ILE A 63 3.94 0.29 9.08
CA ILE A 63 3.31 1.45 8.42
C ILE A 63 2.73 2.34 9.53
N THR A 64 3.38 3.45 9.85
CA THR A 64 2.94 4.33 10.95
C THR A 64 3.01 5.81 10.67
N ASN A 65 2.12 6.62 11.25
CA ASN A 65 2.16 8.08 11.14
C ASN A 65 2.11 8.61 9.69
N ASN A 66 1.51 7.87 8.76
CA ASN A 66 1.41 8.29 7.36
C ASN A 66 0.07 8.92 7.04
N THR A 67 0.04 9.70 5.97
CA THR A 67 -1.21 10.10 5.29
C THR A 67 -1.31 9.34 3.97
N ILE A 68 -2.30 8.45 3.88
CA ILE A 68 -2.55 7.60 2.70
C ILE A 68 -3.91 8.01 2.13
N ILE A 69 -3.91 8.80 1.07
CA ILE A 69 -5.11 9.50 0.60
C ILE A 69 -5.23 9.58 -0.92
N ASN A 70 -6.46 9.47 -1.45
CA ASN A 70 -6.77 9.59 -2.88
C ASN A 70 -6.08 8.54 -3.77
N ASN A 71 -5.66 7.41 -3.21
CA ASN A 71 -5.10 6.31 -3.98
C ASN A 71 -6.21 5.39 -4.50
N ARG A 72 -5.96 4.73 -5.64
CA ARG A 72 -6.98 3.95 -6.35
C ARG A 72 -6.48 2.59 -6.81
N SER A 73 -7.36 1.58 -6.79
CA SER A 73 -7.11 0.27 -7.41
C SER A 73 -8.30 -0.21 -8.24
N ASN A 74 -8.10 -1.17 -9.16
CA ASN A 74 -9.13 -1.67 -10.08
C ASN A 74 -9.48 -3.16 -9.93
N GLY A 75 -8.70 -3.96 -9.18
CA GLY A 75 -8.80 -5.42 -9.20
C GLY A 75 -9.40 -6.02 -7.94
N HIS A 76 -8.58 -6.14 -6.90
CA HIS A 76 -8.80 -7.09 -5.80
C HIS A 76 -8.86 -6.44 -4.41
N GLY A 77 -9.10 -5.13 -4.32
CA GLY A 77 -9.14 -4.43 -3.03
C GLY A 77 -8.07 -3.35 -2.86
N GLY A 78 -8.23 -2.63 -1.75
CA GLY A 78 -7.14 -1.87 -1.14
C GLY A 78 -6.68 -0.66 -1.94
N GLY A 79 -7.61 0.20 -2.36
CA GLY A 79 -7.26 1.48 -2.99
C GLY A 79 -6.21 2.25 -2.17
N GLY A 80 -6.23 2.14 -0.83
CA GLY A 80 -5.22 2.70 0.06
C GLY A 80 -4.10 1.71 0.37
N ILE A 81 -4.42 0.66 1.13
CA ILE A 81 -3.49 -0.41 1.49
C ILE A 81 -4.12 -1.76 1.12
N PHE A 82 -3.36 -2.63 0.49
CA PHE A 82 -3.73 -4.02 0.23
C PHE A 82 -2.77 -4.97 0.94
N LEU A 83 -3.32 -6.03 1.56
CA LEU A 83 -2.59 -7.00 2.36
C LEU A 83 -2.90 -8.42 1.86
N GLU A 84 -1.88 -9.15 1.41
CA GLU A 84 -2.02 -10.54 0.99
C GLU A 84 -0.92 -11.40 1.62
N LYS A 85 -1.31 -12.41 2.42
CA LYS A 85 -0.37 -13.30 3.11
C LYS A 85 0.74 -12.52 3.81
N SER A 86 0.38 -11.43 4.47
CA SER A 86 1.29 -10.50 5.14
C SER A 86 0.79 -10.20 6.55
N SER A 87 1.68 -9.69 7.39
CA SER A 87 1.39 -9.36 8.79
C SER A 87 1.99 -8.01 9.19
N PRO A 88 1.62 -6.90 8.52
CA PRO A 88 2.17 -5.60 8.85
C PRO A 88 1.58 -5.02 10.15
N ILE A 89 2.35 -4.11 10.75
CA ILE A 89 1.85 -3.22 11.80
C ILE A 89 1.32 -1.96 11.09
N ILE A 90 0.04 -1.64 11.28
CA ILE A 90 -0.59 -0.43 10.72
C ILE A 90 -1.14 0.38 11.89
N ASP A 91 -0.44 1.44 12.28
CA ASP A 91 -0.81 2.25 13.46
C ASP A 91 -0.69 3.75 13.20
N ASN A 92 -1.58 4.54 13.81
CA ASN A 92 -1.60 6.00 13.71
C ASN A 92 -1.51 6.56 12.27
N ASN A 93 -2.14 5.92 11.29
CA ASN A 93 -2.19 6.43 9.92
C ASN A 93 -3.54 7.11 9.64
N ASN A 94 -3.51 8.20 8.88
CA ASN A 94 -4.70 8.76 8.24
C ASN A 94 -4.92 8.08 6.89
N ILE A 95 -5.88 7.17 6.80
CA ILE A 95 -6.21 6.41 5.58
C ILE A 95 -7.60 6.82 5.12
N THR A 96 -7.70 7.76 4.19
CA THR A 96 -8.98 8.37 3.76
C THR A 96 -9.08 8.52 2.25
N ASN A 97 -10.30 8.60 1.71
CA ASN A 97 -10.57 8.83 0.28
C ASN A 97 -9.82 7.91 -0.71
N ASN A 98 -9.48 6.70 -0.29
CA ASN A 98 -8.91 5.72 -1.20
C ASN A 98 -10.02 4.84 -1.77
N ILE A 99 -9.97 4.57 -3.07
CA ILE A 99 -11.09 3.96 -3.81
C ILE A 99 -10.61 2.70 -4.50
N GLU A 100 -11.31 1.59 -4.28
CA GLU A 100 -11.25 0.44 -5.18
C GLU A 100 -12.40 0.57 -6.19
N TYR A 101 -12.09 0.51 -7.48
CA TYR A 101 -13.09 0.36 -8.52
C TYR A 101 -13.34 -1.13 -8.76
N ASN A 102 -14.42 -1.64 -8.18
CA ASN A 102 -14.93 -2.94 -8.57
C ASN A 102 -15.51 -2.85 -9.99
N PHE A 103 -14.95 -3.60 -10.94
CA PHE A 103 -15.43 -3.65 -12.34
C PHE A 103 -16.92 -4.00 -12.48
N VAL A 104 -17.56 -4.51 -11.42
CA VAL A 104 -18.97 -4.89 -11.38
C VAL A 104 -19.91 -3.68 -11.56
N GLU A 105 -19.51 -2.46 -11.16
CA GLU A 105 -20.39 -1.28 -11.26
C GLU A 105 -20.35 -0.59 -12.64
N LYS A 106 -19.39 -0.93 -13.52
CA LYS A 106 -19.25 -0.23 -14.82
C LYS A 106 -20.24 -0.72 -15.88
N TYR A 107 -20.93 -1.84 -15.65
CA TYR A 107 -21.83 -2.48 -16.62
C TYR A 107 -23.27 -2.68 -16.12
N SER A 108 -23.63 -2.18 -14.94
CA SER A 108 -25.00 -2.27 -14.39
C SER A 108 -25.89 -1.09 -14.82
N ARG A 109 -25.97 -0.82 -16.12
CA ARG A 109 -26.97 0.09 -16.71
C ARG A 109 -27.80 -0.63 -17.75
#